data_AF-A0A8K1CQN9-F1
#
_entry.id   AF-A0A8K1CQN9-F1
#
_cell.length_a   1.000
_cell.length_b   1.000
_cell.length_c   1.000
_cell.angle_alpha   90.00
_cell.angle_beta   90.00
_cell.angle_gamma   90.00
#
_symmetry.space_group_name_H-M   'P 1'
#
loop_
_entity.id
_entity.type
_entity.pdbx_description
1 polymer ?
#
loop_
_entity_poly.entity_id
_entity_poly.type
_entity_poly.pdbx_seq_one_letter_code
_entity_poly.pdbx_strand_id
1 'polypeptide(L)'
;MDDRRKEEKVQLIEEISKLEARLAFLSQQAVSDVGKTVLSVEDLSESHHTMEDVVSSEGDILNDRFIVVQYEQQSVRTVFDSVLYYGANVEFVMSESDDCVTIREDADDDNKTAPGITPHVLQVTMAPGVVAEYNTVMFSEYNAREDVALIVARFVDEDELHPYKLLERIRHDLTMVGMFSKLPDTDTVVVRFWGHLRWHR
;
A
#
# COMPACT_ATOMS: atom_id res chain seq x y z
N MET A 1 27.68 27.60 14.53
CA MET A 1 27.18 26.20 14.71
C MET A 1 25.65 26.15 14.88
N ASP A 2 25.00 27.26 15.25
CA ASP A 2 23.55 27.35 15.44
C ASP A 2 22.80 27.65 14.12
N ASP A 3 23.36 28.49 13.25
CA ASP A 3 22.70 28.89 11.99
C ASP A 3 22.62 27.77 10.96
N ARG A 4 23.65 26.94 10.84
CA ARG A 4 23.65 25.79 9.92
C ARG A 4 22.56 24.76 10.25
N ARG A 5 22.30 24.54 11.54
CA ARG A 5 21.19 23.67 11.99
C ARG A 5 19.82 24.29 11.76
N LYS A 6 19.72 25.63 11.78
CA LYS A 6 18.48 26.33 11.42
C LYS A 6 18.22 26.26 9.92
N GLU A 7 19.25 26.43 9.10
CA GLU A 7 19.15 26.29 7.63
C GLU A 7 18.78 24.86 7.22
N GLU A 8 19.44 23.84 7.80
CA GLU A 8 19.08 22.43 7.58
C GLU A 8 17.63 22.14 8.02
N LYS A 9 17.18 22.71 9.14
CA LYS A 9 15.80 22.57 9.61
C LYS A 9 14.79 23.21 8.67
N VAL A 10 15.09 24.37 8.10
CA VAL A 10 14.22 25.05 7.13
C VAL A 10 14.12 24.25 5.83
N GLN A 11 15.25 23.74 5.34
CA GLN A 11 15.27 22.87 4.15
C GLN A 11 14.45 21.59 4.36
N LEU A 12 14.58 20.95 5.52
CA LEU A 12 13.80 19.75 5.84
C LEU A 12 12.30 20.05 5.94
N ILE A 13 11.90 21.21 6.47
CA ILE A 13 10.48 21.61 6.51
C ILE A 13 9.94 21.81 5.10
N GLU A 14 10.70 22.44 4.21
CA GLU A 14 10.29 22.61 2.80
C GLU A 14 10.20 21.28 2.05
N GLU A 15 11.11 20.35 2.34
CA GLU A 15 11.11 19.02 1.74
C GLU A 15 9.93 18.18 2.24
N ILE A 16 9.62 18.24 3.54
CA ILE A 16 8.44 17.61 4.14
C ILE A 16 7.16 18.16 3.50
N SER A 17 7.01 19.49 3.39
CA SER A 17 5.82 20.06 2.75
C SER A 17 5.68 19.68 1.27
N LYS A 18 6.79 19.49 0.55
CA LYS A 18 6.76 18.96 -0.83
C LYS A 18 6.33 17.50 -0.87
N LEU A 19 6.80 16.68 0.06
CA LEU A 19 6.44 15.27 0.17
C LEU A 19 4.96 15.12 0.57
N GLU A 20 4.47 15.90 1.53
CA GLU A 20 3.06 15.95 1.92
C GLU A 20 2.16 16.36 0.75
N ALA A 21 2.54 17.39 0.00
CA ALA A 21 1.80 17.82 -1.18
C ALA A 21 1.82 16.77 -2.29
N ARG A 22 2.95 16.07 -2.49
CA ARG A 22 3.08 14.98 -3.46
C ARG A 22 2.29 13.76 -3.04
N LEU A 23 2.25 13.44 -1.75
CA LEU A 23 1.47 12.36 -1.16
C LEU A 23 -0.04 12.66 -1.28
N ALA A 24 -0.46 13.90 -1.00
CA ALA A 24 -1.83 14.34 -1.20
C ALA A 24 -2.24 14.32 -2.68
N PHE A 25 -1.34 14.72 -3.58
CA PHE A 25 -1.56 14.64 -5.01
C PHE A 25 -1.65 13.18 -5.49
N LEU A 26 -0.73 12.32 -5.08
CA LEU A 26 -0.74 10.89 -5.41
C LEU A 26 -1.95 10.18 -4.79
N SER A 27 -2.39 10.59 -3.61
CA SER A 27 -3.61 10.10 -2.97
C SER A 27 -4.85 10.57 -3.73
N GLN A 28 -4.92 11.85 -4.15
CA GLN A 28 -6.02 12.34 -4.99
C GLN A 28 -6.02 11.71 -6.37
N GLN A 29 -4.85 11.45 -6.95
CA GLN A 29 -4.70 10.74 -8.21
C GLN A 29 -5.15 9.29 -8.06
N ALA A 30 -4.66 8.57 -7.04
CA ALA A 30 -5.09 7.20 -6.74
C ALA A 30 -6.60 7.14 -6.45
N VAL A 31 -7.18 8.10 -5.71
CA VAL A 31 -8.62 8.20 -5.46
C VAL A 31 -9.40 8.56 -6.74
N SER A 32 -8.82 9.35 -7.63
CA SER A 32 -9.41 9.67 -8.94
C SER A 32 -9.39 8.44 -9.86
N ASP A 33 -8.33 7.65 -9.80
CA ASP A 33 -8.11 6.45 -10.60
C ASP A 33 -8.94 5.27 -10.07
N VAL A 34 -9.18 5.19 -8.74
CA VAL A 34 -10.01 4.17 -8.04
C VAL A 34 -11.52 4.46 -8.10
N GLY A 35 -11.94 5.60 -8.66
CA GLY A 35 -13.35 5.99 -8.68
C GLY A 35 -13.83 6.56 -7.33
N LYS A 36 -14.45 7.74 -7.40
CA LYS A 36 -14.89 8.48 -6.21
C LYS A 36 -16.06 7.78 -5.51
N THR A 37 -15.78 7.11 -4.40
CA THR A 37 -16.76 6.89 -3.33
C THR A 37 -16.27 7.57 -2.06
N VAL A 38 -16.67 8.84 -1.89
CA VAL A 38 -16.55 9.54 -0.61
C VAL A 38 -17.64 8.99 0.28
N LEU A 39 -17.27 8.09 1.18
CA LEU A 39 -18.19 7.56 2.18
C LEU A 39 -18.33 8.56 3.35
N SER A 40 -19.54 8.61 3.89
CA SER A 40 -19.91 9.44 5.04
C SER A 40 -19.28 8.90 6.33
N VAL A 41 -19.29 9.69 7.42
CA VAL A 41 -18.81 9.22 8.73
C VAL A 41 -19.63 8.02 9.25
N GLU A 42 -20.90 7.93 8.86
CA GLU A 42 -21.80 6.81 9.20
C GLU A 42 -21.36 5.50 8.56
N ASP A 43 -20.70 5.54 7.40
CA ASP A 43 -20.16 4.35 6.74
C ASP A 43 -18.91 3.81 7.43
N LEU A 44 -18.28 4.57 8.34
CA LEU A 44 -17.07 4.15 9.05
C LEU A 44 -17.36 3.40 10.35
N SER A 45 -18.63 3.33 10.77
CA SER A 45 -19.03 2.70 12.03
C SER A 45 -19.10 1.18 11.96
N GLU A 46 -19.01 0.58 10.77
CA GLU A 46 -18.98 -0.87 10.58
C GLU A 46 -17.84 -1.29 9.64
N SER A 47 -17.27 -2.46 9.90
CA SER A 47 -16.32 -3.06 8.96
C SER A 47 -17.06 -3.51 7.71
N HIS A 48 -16.60 -3.06 6.54
CA HIS A 48 -17.21 -3.41 5.27
C HIS A 48 -16.17 -3.48 4.16
N HIS A 49 -16.51 -4.23 3.12
CA HIS A 49 -15.64 -4.48 1.98
C HIS A 49 -16.45 -4.37 0.69
N THR A 50 -16.01 -3.52 -0.22
CA THR A 50 -16.58 -3.36 -1.55
C THR A 50 -15.52 -3.74 -2.58
N MET A 51 -15.94 -4.50 -3.59
CA MET A 51 -15.08 -4.92 -4.68
C MET A 51 -15.86 -4.86 -5.99
N GLU A 52 -15.24 -4.29 -7.01
CA GLU A 52 -15.78 -4.21 -8.36
C GLU A 52 -14.75 -4.75 -9.37
N ASP A 53 -15.20 -5.68 -10.22
CA ASP A 53 -14.39 -6.26 -11.29
C ASP A 53 -14.87 -5.71 -12.63
N VAL A 54 -13.96 -5.16 -13.42
CA VAL A 54 -14.22 -4.65 -14.76
C VAL A 54 -13.18 -5.18 -15.72
N VAL A 55 -13.59 -5.54 -16.94
CA VAL A 55 -12.66 -5.88 -18.02
C VAL A 55 -12.40 -4.63 -18.84
N SER A 56 -11.14 -4.24 -18.98
CA SER A 56 -10.74 -3.08 -19.78
C SER A 56 -10.90 -3.35 -21.29
N SER A 57 -10.82 -2.30 -22.11
CA SER A 57 -10.80 -2.45 -23.57
C SER A 57 -9.59 -3.23 -24.10
N GLU A 58 -8.52 -3.31 -23.32
CA GLU A 58 -7.30 -4.06 -23.63
C GLU A 58 -7.40 -5.54 -23.20
N GLY A 59 -8.46 -5.92 -22.49
CA GLY A 59 -8.72 -7.28 -22.03
C GLY A 59 -8.25 -7.57 -20.60
N ASP A 60 -7.57 -6.62 -19.96
CA ASP A 60 -7.13 -6.72 -18.58
C ASP A 60 -8.28 -6.75 -17.59
N ILE A 61 -8.05 -7.42 -16.46
CA ILE A 61 -8.99 -7.44 -15.34
C ILE A 61 -8.59 -6.32 -14.38
N LEU A 62 -9.49 -5.37 -14.20
CA LEU A 62 -9.38 -4.28 -13.23
C LEU A 62 -10.23 -4.65 -12.02
N ASN A 63 -9.63 -4.53 -10.84
CA ASN A 63 -10.25 -4.87 -9.58
C ASN A 63 -10.06 -3.69 -8.61
N ASP A 64 -11.14 -2.96 -8.38
CA ASP A 64 -11.17 -1.86 -7.42
C ASP A 64 -11.69 -2.38 -6.08
N ARG A 65 -10.98 -2.04 -5.01
CA ARG A 65 -11.30 -2.44 -3.64
C ARG A 65 -11.40 -1.25 -2.73
N PHE A 66 -12.41 -1.27 -1.89
CA PHE A 66 -12.50 -0.41 -0.74
C PHE A 66 -12.80 -1.24 0.52
N ILE A 67 -11.99 -1.06 1.55
CA ILE A 67 -12.06 -1.87 2.77
C ILE A 67 -12.01 -0.93 3.98
N VAL A 68 -12.96 -1.12 4.89
CA VAL A 68 -12.94 -0.53 6.23
C VAL A 68 -12.85 -1.66 7.24
N VAL A 69 -11.83 -1.59 8.11
CA VAL A 69 -11.63 -2.55 9.19
C VAL A 69 -11.51 -1.79 10.50
N GLN A 70 -12.18 -2.30 11.53
CA GLN A 70 -12.13 -1.74 12.87
C GLN A 70 -11.34 -2.61 13.83
N TYR A 71 -10.59 -1.95 14.72
CA TYR A 71 -9.86 -2.58 15.80
C TYR A 71 -10.21 -1.88 17.11
N GLU A 72 -10.96 -2.57 17.97
CA GLU A 72 -11.36 -2.05 19.27
C GLU A 72 -10.18 -2.05 20.26
N GLN A 73 -10.09 -1.02 21.10
CA GLN A 73 -9.15 -0.95 22.22
C GLN A 73 -7.67 -1.05 21.80
N GLN A 74 -7.35 -0.61 20.59
CA GLN A 74 -5.98 -0.56 20.06
C GLN A 74 -5.53 0.88 19.86
N SER A 75 -4.20 1.10 19.83
CA SER A 75 -3.66 2.38 19.38
C SER A 75 -3.44 2.35 17.87
N VAL A 76 -3.51 3.52 17.21
CA VAL A 76 -3.23 3.62 15.77
C VAL A 76 -1.83 3.09 15.46
N ARG A 77 -0.86 3.38 16.33
CA ARG A 77 0.50 2.85 16.26
C ARG A 77 0.53 1.32 16.24
N THR A 78 -0.17 0.67 17.17
CA THR A 78 -0.19 -0.79 17.29
C THR A 78 -0.78 -1.46 16.05
N VAL A 79 -1.91 -0.96 15.57
CA VAL A 79 -2.55 -1.47 14.34
C VAL A 79 -1.64 -1.25 13.13
N PHE A 80 -1.07 -0.06 13.00
CA PHE A 80 -0.14 0.28 11.92
C PHE A 80 1.10 -0.61 11.91
N ASP A 81 1.78 -0.78 13.06
CA ASP A 81 2.94 -1.66 13.19
C ASP A 81 2.60 -3.11 12.83
N SER A 82 1.37 -3.55 13.13
CA SER A 82 0.90 -4.90 12.79
C SER A 82 0.71 -5.07 11.28
N VAL A 83 0.18 -4.06 10.58
CA VAL A 83 0.06 -4.08 9.11
C VAL A 83 1.44 -3.98 8.45
N LEU A 84 2.37 -3.20 9.00
CA LEU A 84 3.76 -3.20 8.51
C LEU A 84 4.43 -4.55 8.69
N TYR A 85 4.21 -5.21 9.83
CA TYR A 85 4.70 -6.56 10.04
C TYR A 85 4.12 -7.55 9.02
N TYR A 86 2.82 -7.47 8.75
CA TYR A 86 2.18 -8.25 7.69
C TYR A 86 2.85 -7.99 6.33
N GLY A 87 3.01 -6.71 5.95
CA GLY A 87 3.64 -6.33 4.70
C GLY A 87 5.10 -6.79 4.60
N ALA A 88 5.84 -6.79 5.69
CA ALA A 88 7.22 -7.28 5.73
C ALA A 88 7.32 -8.80 5.51
N ASN A 89 6.25 -9.55 5.76
CA ASN A 89 6.17 -11.01 5.66
C ASN A 89 5.10 -11.46 4.64
N VAL A 90 4.81 -10.60 3.65
CA VAL A 90 3.68 -10.78 2.73
C VAL A 90 3.77 -12.09 1.94
N GLU A 91 4.97 -12.61 1.69
CA GLU A 91 5.18 -13.91 1.03
C GLU A 91 4.61 -15.08 1.82
N PHE A 92 4.69 -15.03 3.15
CA PHE A 92 4.06 -16.04 4.00
C PHE A 92 2.56 -15.92 3.92
N VAL A 93 2.03 -14.69 4.03
CA VAL A 93 0.58 -14.52 4.07
C VAL A 93 -0.09 -14.79 2.73
N MET A 94 0.53 -14.42 1.61
CA MET A 94 0.05 -14.82 0.29
C MET A 94 0.14 -16.34 0.07
N SER A 95 1.13 -17.00 0.68
CA SER A 95 1.22 -18.48 0.61
C SER A 95 0.23 -19.20 1.53
N GLU A 96 -0.36 -18.51 2.51
CA GLU A 96 -1.42 -19.07 3.36
C GLU A 96 -2.76 -19.19 2.63
N SER A 97 -2.95 -18.49 1.51
CA SER A 97 -4.13 -18.74 0.67
C SER A 97 -4.01 -20.11 0.02
N ASP A 98 -5.06 -20.92 0.17
CA ASP A 98 -5.12 -22.29 -0.36
C ASP A 98 -4.65 -22.33 -1.83
N ASP A 99 -3.72 -23.24 -2.10
CA ASP A 99 -3.09 -23.52 -3.42
C ASP A 99 -2.05 -22.52 -3.96
N CYS A 100 -1.65 -21.49 -3.21
CA CYS A 100 -0.60 -20.56 -3.65
C CYS A 100 0.79 -20.86 -3.07
N VAL A 101 1.84 -20.63 -3.87
CA VAL A 101 3.24 -20.58 -3.40
C VAL A 101 3.85 -19.25 -3.79
N THR A 102 4.26 -18.46 -2.80
CA THR A 102 4.88 -17.15 -3.02
C THR A 102 6.37 -17.19 -2.74
N ILE A 103 7.16 -16.63 -3.65
CA ILE A 103 8.60 -16.46 -3.53
C ILE A 103 8.88 -14.96 -3.54
N ARG A 104 9.71 -14.50 -2.60
CA ARG A 104 10.20 -13.13 -2.54
C ARG A 104 11.57 -13.04 -3.19
N GLU A 105 11.68 -12.31 -4.30
CA GLU A 105 12.90 -12.19 -5.11
C GLU A 105 13.84 -11.08 -4.61
N ASP A 106 13.35 -10.11 -3.81
CA ASP A 106 14.14 -9.03 -3.20
C ASP A 106 14.71 -9.38 -1.81
N ALA A 107 14.65 -10.65 -1.37
CA ALA A 107 15.02 -11.04 -0.01
C ALA A 107 16.52 -10.83 0.32
N ASP A 108 17.39 -10.93 -0.68
CA ASP A 108 18.85 -10.78 -0.54
C ASP A 108 19.35 -9.38 -0.92
N ASP A 109 18.46 -8.43 -1.23
CA ASP A 109 18.85 -7.05 -1.52
C ASP A 109 19.28 -6.35 -0.21
N ASP A 110 20.57 -6.50 0.12
CA ASP A 110 21.28 -5.82 1.22
C ASP A 110 21.23 -4.28 1.13
N ASN A 111 20.62 -3.74 0.07
CA ASN A 111 20.42 -2.33 -0.15
C ASN A 111 19.38 -1.83 0.86
N LYS A 112 19.87 -1.32 1.99
CA LYS A 112 19.06 -0.67 3.02
C LYS A 112 18.17 0.38 2.37
N THR A 113 16.91 0.06 2.17
CA THR A 113 15.93 1.04 1.75
C THR A 113 15.76 2.09 2.84
N ALA A 114 15.40 3.31 2.45
CA ALA A 114 15.18 4.36 3.42
C ALA A 114 14.07 3.94 4.41
N PRO A 115 14.12 4.39 5.67
CA PRO A 115 13.06 4.10 6.63
C PRO A 115 11.68 4.47 6.08
N GLY A 116 10.71 3.57 6.22
CA GLY A 116 9.36 3.74 5.69
C GLY A 116 9.21 3.41 4.20
N ILE A 117 10.24 2.85 3.54
CA ILE A 117 10.16 2.35 2.17
C ILE A 117 10.44 0.84 2.17
N THR A 118 9.51 0.05 1.66
CA THR A 118 9.62 -1.41 1.55
C THR A 118 9.29 -1.83 0.12
N PRO A 119 10.26 -2.37 -0.64
CA PRO A 119 9.99 -3.01 -1.91
C PRO A 119 9.36 -4.39 -1.66
N HIS A 120 8.62 -4.87 -2.66
CA HIS A 120 8.00 -6.18 -2.70
C HIS A 120 8.12 -6.71 -4.12
N VAL A 121 9.09 -7.59 -4.35
CA VAL A 121 9.24 -8.29 -5.63
C VAL A 121 8.84 -9.73 -5.39
N LEU A 122 7.61 -10.07 -5.79
CA LEU A 122 6.98 -11.35 -5.47
C LEU A 122 6.63 -12.12 -6.73
N GLN A 123 6.94 -13.40 -6.71
CA GLN A 123 6.41 -14.38 -7.65
C GLN A 123 5.38 -15.25 -6.92
N VAL A 124 4.13 -15.27 -7.38
CA VAL A 124 3.05 -16.08 -6.81
C VAL A 124 2.63 -17.15 -7.81
N THR A 125 2.86 -18.40 -7.47
CA THR A 125 2.32 -19.54 -8.25
C THR A 125 0.90 -19.80 -7.76
N MET A 126 -0.10 -19.48 -8.58
CA MET A 126 -1.52 -19.58 -8.20
C MET A 126 -2.16 -20.92 -8.59
N ALA A 127 -1.60 -21.57 -9.60
CA ALA A 127 -1.99 -22.90 -10.07
C ALA A 127 -0.85 -23.50 -10.91
N PRO A 128 -0.87 -24.81 -11.23
CA PRO A 128 0.14 -25.39 -12.11
C PRO A 128 0.25 -24.64 -13.46
N GLY A 129 1.39 -24.00 -13.69
CA GLY A 129 1.66 -23.22 -14.90
C GLY A 129 1.07 -21.80 -14.91
N VAL A 130 0.42 -21.35 -13.83
CA VAL A 130 -0.09 -19.99 -13.68
C VAL A 130 0.73 -19.29 -12.61
N VAL A 131 1.62 -18.42 -13.06
CA VAL A 131 2.53 -17.65 -12.21
C VAL A 131 2.22 -16.17 -12.39
N ALA A 132 1.96 -15.48 -11.29
CA ALA A 132 1.81 -14.04 -11.22
C ALA A 132 3.11 -13.41 -10.71
N GLU A 133 3.42 -12.21 -11.18
CA GLU A 133 4.50 -11.37 -10.65
C GLU A 133 3.96 -10.03 -10.17
N TYR A 134 4.40 -9.63 -8.98
CA TYR A 134 4.11 -8.36 -8.34
C TYR A 134 5.43 -7.64 -8.12
N ASN A 135 5.54 -6.41 -8.60
CA ASN A 135 6.65 -5.53 -8.25
C ASN A 135 6.04 -4.22 -7.72
N THR A 136 6.12 -4.03 -6.41
CA THR A 136 5.46 -2.92 -5.70
C THR A 136 6.42 -2.27 -4.73
N VAL A 137 6.33 -0.96 -4.58
CA VAL A 137 7.00 -0.22 -3.50
C VAL A 137 5.95 0.33 -2.56
N MET A 138 6.10 0.00 -1.28
CA MET A 138 5.28 0.48 -0.19
C MET A 138 6.00 1.60 0.57
N PHE A 139 5.31 2.72 0.73
CA PHE A 139 5.67 3.83 1.58
C PHE A 139 4.81 3.81 2.83
N SER A 140 5.39 4.10 3.99
CA SER A 140 4.65 4.12 5.24
C SER A 140 5.13 5.22 6.19
N GLU A 141 4.18 5.86 6.84
CA GLU A 141 4.44 6.95 7.78
C GLU A 141 3.44 6.95 8.92
N TYR A 142 3.93 7.19 10.14
CA TYR A 142 3.09 7.40 11.33
C TYR A 142 3.35 8.79 11.90
N ASN A 143 2.29 9.60 11.97
CA ASN A 143 2.32 10.91 12.59
C ASN A 143 1.86 10.82 14.05
N ALA A 144 2.83 10.85 14.97
CA ALA A 144 2.56 10.75 16.41
C ALA A 144 1.82 11.96 17.00
N ARG A 145 1.80 13.13 16.33
CA ARG A 145 1.11 14.32 16.84
C ARG A 145 -0.39 14.23 16.63
N GLU A 146 -0.78 13.77 15.44
CA GLU A 146 -2.19 13.61 15.05
C GLU A 146 -2.72 12.20 15.38
N ASP A 147 -1.84 11.28 15.81
CA ASP A 147 -2.14 9.85 16.01
C ASP A 147 -2.80 9.22 14.77
N VAL A 148 -2.21 9.49 13.59
CA VAL A 148 -2.66 9.01 12.28
C VAL A 148 -1.52 8.31 11.58
N ALA A 149 -1.82 7.26 10.81
CA ALA A 149 -0.84 6.59 9.96
C ALA A 149 -1.31 6.49 8.52
N LEU A 150 -0.35 6.40 7.59
CA LEU A 150 -0.60 6.21 6.18
C LEU A 150 0.31 5.12 5.61
N ILE A 151 -0.25 4.31 4.72
CA ILE A 151 0.47 3.40 3.83
C ILE A 151 0.10 3.77 2.39
N VAL A 152 1.06 3.83 1.50
CA VAL A 152 0.83 3.96 0.06
C VAL A 152 1.66 2.91 -0.64
N ALA A 153 1.05 2.05 -1.45
CA ALA A 153 1.75 1.08 -2.27
C ALA A 153 1.51 1.41 -3.74
N ARG A 154 2.55 1.25 -4.57
CA ARG A 154 2.43 1.45 -6.02
C ARG A 154 3.33 0.49 -6.76
N PHE A 155 2.82 -0.04 -7.86
CA PHE A 155 3.59 -0.87 -8.77
C PHE A 155 4.77 -0.11 -9.38
N VAL A 156 5.83 -0.84 -9.71
CA VAL A 156 7.00 -0.32 -10.42
C VAL A 156 6.80 -0.61 -11.90
N ASP A 157 6.83 0.39 -12.78
CA ASP A 157 6.58 0.16 -14.21
C ASP A 157 7.80 -0.43 -14.93
N GLU A 158 8.98 0.05 -14.56
CA GLU A 158 10.27 -0.36 -15.11
C GLU A 158 11.26 -0.61 -13.96
N ASP A 159 11.85 -1.80 -13.93
CA ASP A 159 12.84 -2.21 -12.93
C ASP A 159 14.00 -2.90 -13.63
N GLU A 160 15.19 -2.28 -13.60
CA GLU A 160 16.40 -2.85 -14.21
C GLU A 160 16.98 -4.02 -13.41
N LEU A 161 16.73 -4.05 -12.10
CA LEU A 161 17.23 -5.08 -11.20
C LEU A 161 16.35 -6.32 -11.25
N HIS A 162 15.02 -6.11 -11.28
CA HIS A 162 14.00 -7.15 -11.32
C HIS A 162 13.03 -6.95 -12.50
N PRO A 163 13.49 -7.12 -13.76
CA PRO A 163 12.67 -6.89 -14.93
C PRO A 163 11.51 -7.89 -15.04
N TYR A 164 10.33 -7.39 -15.42
CA TYR A 164 9.14 -8.20 -15.66
C TYR A 164 9.38 -9.30 -16.71
N LYS A 165 8.92 -10.51 -16.41
CA LYS A 165 9.04 -11.69 -17.29
C LYS A 165 7.69 -11.99 -17.94
N LEU A 166 7.19 -11.06 -18.75
CA LEU A 166 5.84 -11.07 -19.34
C LEU A 166 5.50 -12.32 -20.19
N LEU A 167 6.50 -13.10 -20.64
CA LEU A 167 6.28 -14.35 -21.37
C LEU A 167 6.13 -15.58 -20.45
N GLU A 168 6.57 -15.46 -19.21
CA GLU A 168 6.62 -16.53 -18.21
C GLU A 168 5.62 -16.32 -17.08
N ARG A 169 5.26 -15.06 -16.82
CA ARG A 169 4.49 -14.62 -15.66
C ARG A 169 3.46 -13.57 -16.05
N ILE A 170 2.31 -13.61 -15.38
CA ILE A 170 1.23 -12.63 -15.48
C ILE A 170 1.62 -11.44 -14.60
N ARG A 171 1.72 -10.24 -15.18
CA ARG A 171 1.99 -9.02 -14.41
C ARG A 171 0.76 -8.58 -13.62
N HIS A 172 0.96 -8.24 -12.35
CA HIS A 172 -0.05 -7.64 -11.49
C HIS A 172 0.41 -6.28 -10.98
N ASP A 173 -0.38 -5.25 -11.30
CA ASP A 173 -0.11 -3.88 -10.88
C ASP A 173 -1.02 -3.52 -9.72
N LEU A 174 -0.43 -3.33 -8.54
CA LEU A 174 -1.13 -2.85 -7.35
C LEU A 174 -0.87 -1.37 -7.12
N THR A 175 -1.93 -0.59 -6.97
CA THR A 175 -1.89 0.74 -6.34
C THR A 175 -2.81 0.73 -5.14
N MET A 176 -2.32 1.14 -3.98
CA MET A 176 -3.10 1.12 -2.74
C MET A 176 -2.80 2.32 -1.86
N VAL A 177 -3.81 2.80 -1.15
CA VAL A 177 -3.69 3.77 -0.05
C VAL A 177 -4.39 3.20 1.17
N GLY A 178 -3.69 3.14 2.29
CA GLY A 178 -4.21 2.75 3.60
C GLY A 178 -4.12 3.91 4.58
N MET A 179 -5.21 4.28 5.24
CA MET A 179 -5.21 5.32 6.28
C MET A 179 -5.73 4.77 7.60
N PHE A 180 -5.02 5.08 8.68
CA PHE A 180 -5.25 4.59 10.03
C PHE A 180 -5.54 5.77 10.94
N SER A 181 -6.67 5.75 11.62
CA SER A 181 -7.10 6.85 12.50
C SER A 181 -8.07 6.34 13.55
N LYS A 182 -8.21 7.05 14.67
CA LYS A 182 -9.29 6.78 15.63
C LYS A 182 -10.63 7.33 15.13
N LEU A 183 -11.71 6.63 15.44
CA LEU A 183 -13.04 7.20 15.35
C LEU A 183 -13.24 8.26 16.44
N PRO A 184 -13.89 9.39 16.14
CA PRO A 184 -14.17 10.44 17.12
C PRO A 184 -14.85 9.87 18.38
N ASP A 185 -14.41 10.31 19.55
CA ASP A 185 -14.99 9.96 20.85
C ASP A 185 -15.02 8.45 21.19
N THR A 186 -14.17 7.65 20.53
CA THR A 186 -14.03 6.21 20.81
C THR A 186 -12.56 5.76 20.89
N ASP A 187 -12.33 4.58 21.45
CA ASP A 187 -11.02 3.89 21.42
C ASP A 187 -10.89 2.91 20.23
N THR A 188 -11.72 3.08 19.21
CA THR A 188 -11.72 2.23 18.01
C THR A 188 -10.83 2.84 16.95
N VAL A 189 -9.85 2.06 16.48
CA VAL A 189 -9.05 2.40 15.30
C VAL A 189 -9.80 1.93 14.07
N VAL A 190 -9.94 2.82 13.10
CA VAL A 190 -10.45 2.52 11.76
C VAL A 190 -9.30 2.55 10.78
N VAL A 191 -9.20 1.48 10.00
CA VAL A 191 -8.29 1.37 8.87
C VAL A 191 -9.11 1.39 7.60
N ARG A 192 -8.76 2.28 6.68
CA ARG A 192 -9.41 2.45 5.38
C ARG A 192 -8.40 2.14 4.29
N PHE A 193 -8.67 1.12 3.49
CA PHE A 193 -7.86 0.78 2.32
C PHE A 193 -8.64 1.07 1.04
N TRP A 194 -8.00 1.78 0.12
CA TRP A 194 -8.39 1.89 -1.27
C TRP A 194 -7.34 1.16 -2.09
N GLY A 195 -7.76 0.23 -2.95
CA GLY A 195 -6.87 -0.53 -3.81
C GLY A 195 -7.39 -0.53 -5.24
N HIS A 196 -6.47 -0.41 -6.19
CA HIS A 196 -6.68 -0.69 -7.60
C HIS A 196 -5.68 -1.78 -7.99
N LEU A 197 -6.19 -2.88 -8.52
CA LEU A 197 -5.39 -4.00 -8.98
C LEU A 197 -5.69 -4.24 -10.47
N ARG A 198 -4.65 -4.21 -11.31
CA ARG A 198 -4.74 -4.53 -12.74
C ARG A 198 -4.00 -5.83 -13.02
N TRP A 199 -4.69 -6.78 -13.64
CA TRP A 199 -4.16 -8.06 -14.08
C TRP A 199 -3.97 -7.99 -15.58
N HIS A 200 -2.71 -8.03 -16.02
CA HIS A 200 -2.36 -7.98 -17.43
C HIS A 200 -2.64 -9.34 -18.08
N ARG A 201 -3.37 -9.37 -19.20
CA ARG A 201 -3.74 -10.63 -19.88
C ARG A 201 -2.83 -11.02 -21.04
#